data_AF-F6HZK5-F1
#
_entry.id   AF-F6HZK5-F1
#
_cell.length_a   1.000
_cell.length_b   1.000
_cell.length_c   1.000
_cell.angle_alpha   90.00
_cell.angle_beta   90.00
_cell.angle_gamma   90.00
#
_symmetry.space_group_name_H-M   'P 1'
#
loop_
_entity.id
_entity.type
_entity.pdbx_description
1 polymer ?
#
loop_
_entity_poly.entity_id
_entity_poly.type
_entity_poly.pdbx_seq_one_letter_code
_entity_poly.pdbx_strand_id
1 'polypeptide(L)'
;MVGDLIYVLRGHRPSLEEDSVFWKGGRNGQFKIKEAHSLLANPNDTAFPSRCIWVDRVPPKVTFFSWEATWGKGDVESIASKNPKELTGLLEQISGSEDLKKDYEDLEEQKARAEEKSALVYQKKRTIVMERKQKKEQKEEAEKHLRLQEQLKSLKKEHFLWKLLNIEKDIAKINEDLEAENKSREDVIQEQESCEREASKAKKEQAKYLKEITQFEKKISDKNNKLDKNQPELLKLKEEMSRINSKIKSSRKELDKKREERRKHAYDIEKLRNDLQDVAKSLDDVNEKVQDGGVKLQLADSQLKEYNRIKEDAGMKTAKLRDEKELLDRQQHADTEARKNLEENLQELTNRKEELDSQEEQMQTRLKNILDASVKHKKDLTQEKKDLREMQDKLGASRKKHQKYKLRISEIEDQLRELKADRHENERDARLSQAVETLKRLFPGVHGRMTELCRPTQKKYNLAVTVAMGKFMDAVVVEDEHTGKECIKYLKEQRLPPQTFIPLQSVRVKPIVEKLRTLGGTAKLVFDVIQYPFLIRPIFPTLTIPEGAPGGDLQLL
;
A
#
# COMPACT_ATOMS: atom_id res chain seq x y z
N MET A 1 -7.60 63.46 -165.26
CA MET A 1 -8.01 62.08 -165.57
C MET A 1 -7.32 61.10 -164.62
N VAL A 2 -7.75 60.85 -163.38
CA VAL A 2 -8.70 61.56 -162.48
C VAL A 2 -9.90 62.21 -163.18
N GLY A 3 -10.95 61.42 -163.34
CA GLY A 3 -12.30 61.80 -163.78
C GLY A 3 -13.26 60.69 -163.36
N ASP A 4 -12.95 59.47 -163.78
CA ASP A 4 -13.75 58.27 -163.50
C ASP A 4 -13.66 57.77 -162.04
N LEU A 5 -12.57 58.09 -161.34
CA LEU A 5 -12.40 57.74 -159.91
C LEU A 5 -13.40 58.48 -159.00
N ILE A 6 -13.85 59.68 -159.39
CA ILE A 6 -14.79 60.50 -158.61
C ILE A 6 -16.21 59.96 -158.72
N TYR A 7 -16.55 59.25 -159.80
CA TYR A 7 -17.87 58.63 -159.97
C TYR A 7 -18.05 57.39 -159.07
N VAL A 8 -16.98 56.63 -158.84
CA VAL A 8 -16.98 55.40 -158.02
C VAL A 8 -17.12 55.70 -156.52
N LEU A 9 -16.62 56.84 -156.04
CA LEU A 9 -16.59 57.17 -154.60
C LEU A 9 -17.83 57.92 -154.09
N ARG A 10 -18.89 58.06 -154.91
CA ARG A 10 -20.12 58.79 -154.55
C ARG A 10 -21.05 58.06 -153.56
N GLY A 11 -20.63 56.89 -153.04
CA GLY A 11 -21.49 55.97 -152.29
C GLY A 11 -21.11 55.65 -150.83
N HIS A 12 -19.95 56.08 -150.30
CA HIS A 12 -19.49 55.68 -148.96
C HIS A 12 -18.96 56.85 -148.09
N ARG A 13 -19.42 56.89 -146.83
CA ARG A 13 -18.95 57.77 -145.74
C ARG A 13 -18.95 56.98 -144.41
N PRO A 14 -17.78 56.80 -143.75
CA PRO A 14 -17.67 56.48 -142.32
C PRO A 14 -17.13 57.72 -141.57
N SER A 15 -17.91 58.39 -140.70
CA SER A 15 -18.18 58.09 -139.27
C SER A 15 -17.10 58.65 -138.32
N LEU A 16 -17.53 59.24 -137.20
CA LEU A 16 -16.85 60.35 -136.53
C LEU A 16 -16.66 60.11 -135.02
N GLU A 17 -16.08 58.97 -134.64
CA GLU A 17 -15.68 58.63 -133.27
C GLU A 17 -14.14 58.47 -133.18
N GLU A 18 -13.54 58.95 -132.08
CA GLU A 18 -12.09 58.96 -131.83
C GLU A 18 -11.62 57.71 -131.03
N ASP A 19 -10.45 57.15 -131.37
CA ASP A 19 -9.93 55.91 -130.78
C ASP A 19 -9.18 56.13 -129.44
N SER A 20 -9.20 55.15 -128.52
CA SER A 20 -8.43 55.18 -127.26
C SER A 20 -8.01 53.78 -126.75
N VAL A 21 -7.06 53.72 -125.81
CA VAL A 21 -6.42 52.47 -125.30
C VAL A 21 -6.52 52.38 -123.77
N PHE A 22 -6.79 51.18 -123.22
CA PHE A 22 -6.97 50.93 -121.78
C PHE A 22 -5.89 50.02 -121.16
N TRP A 23 -5.46 50.36 -119.94
CA TRP A 23 -4.47 49.66 -119.11
C TRP A 23 -5.11 49.12 -117.82
N LYS A 24 -4.99 47.81 -117.55
CA LYS A 24 -5.59 47.15 -116.38
C LYS A 24 -4.77 47.26 -115.07
N GLY A 25 -3.48 47.58 -115.16
CA GLY A 25 -2.57 47.61 -114.00
C GLY A 25 -2.59 48.90 -113.17
N GLY A 26 -3.33 49.93 -113.60
CA GLY A 26 -3.36 51.26 -112.99
C GLY A 26 -4.80 51.72 -112.73
N ARG A 27 -5.02 52.45 -111.62
CA ARG A 27 -6.37 52.79 -111.10
C ARG A 27 -7.24 53.60 -112.07
N ASN A 28 -6.65 54.20 -113.11
CA ASN A 28 -7.29 55.19 -113.97
C ASN A 28 -7.40 54.75 -115.44
N GLY A 29 -7.05 53.50 -115.78
CA GLY A 29 -7.19 52.97 -117.14
C GLY A 29 -6.23 53.53 -118.21
N GLN A 30 -5.47 54.58 -117.93
CA GLN A 30 -4.54 55.20 -118.89
C GLN A 30 -3.09 54.75 -118.66
N PHE A 31 -2.37 54.41 -119.73
CA PHE A 31 -0.96 54.03 -119.66
C PHE A 31 -0.05 55.23 -119.36
N LYS A 32 0.82 55.11 -118.33
CA LYS A 32 1.81 56.13 -117.97
C LYS A 32 3.17 55.48 -117.73
N ILE A 33 4.21 56.00 -118.40
CA ILE A 33 5.59 55.46 -118.35
C ILE A 33 6.15 55.34 -116.92
N LYS A 34 5.75 56.24 -116.00
CA LYS A 34 6.13 56.15 -114.58
C LYS A 34 5.60 54.90 -113.87
N GLU A 35 4.41 54.40 -114.21
CA GLU A 35 3.84 53.20 -113.60
C GLU A 35 4.55 51.93 -114.08
N ALA A 36 4.97 51.89 -115.35
CA ALA A 36 5.76 50.78 -115.91
C ALA A 36 7.13 50.64 -115.22
N HIS A 37 7.86 51.75 -115.01
CA HIS A 37 9.12 51.71 -114.26
C HIS A 37 8.94 51.33 -112.79
N SER A 38 7.80 51.66 -112.16
CA SER A 38 7.52 51.26 -110.77
C SER A 38 7.35 49.75 -110.59
N LEU A 39 6.86 49.04 -111.62
CA LEU A 39 6.70 47.58 -111.59
C LEU A 39 8.03 46.86 -111.85
N LEU A 40 8.88 47.40 -112.72
CA LEU A 40 10.24 46.88 -112.95
C LEU A 40 11.18 47.08 -111.75
N ALA A 41 10.92 48.10 -110.90
CA ALA A 41 11.72 48.39 -109.72
C ALA A 41 11.36 47.55 -108.47
N ASN A 42 10.20 46.89 -108.44
CA ASN A 42 9.73 46.07 -107.32
C ASN A 42 9.10 44.77 -107.84
N PRO A 43 9.89 43.70 -108.01
CA PRO A 43 9.37 42.40 -108.43
C PRO A 43 8.61 41.73 -107.27
N ASN A 44 7.29 41.93 -107.22
CA ASN A 44 6.42 41.01 -106.49
C ASN A 44 6.24 39.74 -107.33
N ASP A 45 6.69 38.61 -106.78
CA ASP A 45 6.49 37.28 -107.36
C ASP A 45 5.03 37.01 -107.73
N THR A 46 4.84 36.17 -108.76
CA THR A 46 3.60 35.49 -109.24
C THR A 46 2.90 35.97 -110.51
N ALA A 47 3.42 36.92 -111.30
CA ALA A 47 2.95 37.12 -112.68
C ALA A 47 4.05 37.61 -113.66
N PHE A 48 4.48 36.74 -114.57
CA PHE A 48 5.30 37.15 -115.72
C PHE A 48 4.45 38.04 -116.67
N PRO A 49 4.97 39.16 -117.21
CA PRO A 49 4.11 40.22 -117.76
C PRO A 49 3.29 39.85 -119.02
N SER A 50 3.62 38.77 -119.73
CA SER A 50 2.97 38.38 -120.98
C SER A 50 1.45 38.19 -120.86
N ARG A 51 0.95 37.71 -119.72
CA ARG A 51 -0.48 37.46 -119.48
C ARG A 51 -1.26 38.63 -118.86
N CYS A 52 -0.61 39.76 -118.55
CA CYS A 52 -1.25 40.88 -117.83
C CYS A 52 -1.33 42.19 -118.62
N ILE A 53 -0.66 42.30 -119.78
CA ILE A 53 -0.56 43.55 -120.55
C ILE A 53 -1.60 43.60 -121.70
N TRP A 54 -1.97 42.45 -122.26
CA TRP A 54 -2.85 42.37 -123.44
C TRP A 54 -4.11 41.56 -123.14
N VAL A 55 -5.28 42.15 -123.39
CA VAL A 55 -6.57 41.46 -123.43
C VAL A 55 -7.03 41.50 -124.88
N ASP A 56 -7.50 40.38 -125.43
CA ASP A 56 -7.83 40.20 -126.85
C ASP A 56 -8.88 41.20 -127.38
N ARG A 57 -8.39 42.36 -127.85
CA ARG A 57 -9.14 43.32 -128.67
C ARG A 57 -8.17 44.27 -129.39
N VAL A 58 -7.39 43.72 -130.32
CA VAL A 58 -6.43 44.47 -131.14
C VAL A 58 -7.20 45.44 -132.06
N PRO A 59 -7.05 46.78 -131.95
CA PRO A 59 -7.82 47.72 -132.77
C PRO A 59 -7.28 47.76 -134.21
N PRO A 60 -8.14 47.67 -135.24
CA PRO A 60 -7.73 47.46 -136.64
C PRO A 60 -6.96 48.62 -137.30
N LYS A 61 -6.69 49.73 -136.59
CA LYS A 61 -5.85 50.83 -137.07
C LYS A 61 -4.39 50.72 -136.63
N VAL A 62 -4.08 50.12 -135.48
CA VAL A 62 -2.69 50.03 -134.99
C VAL A 62 -1.94 48.91 -135.73
N THR A 63 -2.63 47.78 -135.96
CA THR A 63 -2.20 46.73 -136.90
C THR A 63 -2.32 47.12 -138.37
N PHE A 64 -2.67 48.36 -138.71
CA PHE A 64 -2.54 48.90 -140.06
C PHE A 64 -1.18 49.62 -140.21
N PHE A 65 -0.81 50.46 -139.25
CA PHE A 65 0.41 51.28 -139.33
C PHE A 65 1.72 50.57 -138.94
N SER A 66 1.71 49.57 -138.04
CA SER A 66 2.91 48.74 -137.80
C SER A 66 3.11 47.66 -138.87
N TRP A 67 2.02 47.28 -139.54
CA TRP A 67 1.96 46.25 -140.58
C TRP A 67 2.52 46.74 -141.92
N GLU A 68 2.14 47.94 -142.36
CA GLU A 68 2.64 48.49 -143.63
C GLU A 68 4.15 48.83 -143.59
N ALA A 69 4.72 49.00 -142.40
CA ALA A 69 6.11 49.45 -142.21
C ALA A 69 7.16 48.32 -142.14
N THR A 70 6.76 47.04 -142.00
CA THR A 70 7.73 45.95 -141.71
C THR A 70 7.63 44.69 -142.58
N TRP A 71 6.52 44.42 -143.27
CA TRP A 71 6.38 43.22 -144.10
C TRP A 71 5.77 43.50 -145.48
N GLY A 72 6.51 43.15 -146.53
CA GLY A 72 6.06 43.27 -147.91
C GLY A 72 4.82 42.41 -148.18
N LYS A 73 3.86 42.96 -148.93
CA LYS A 73 2.57 42.33 -149.27
C LYS A 73 2.75 40.89 -149.78
N GLY A 74 2.25 39.93 -149.01
CA GLY A 74 2.34 38.50 -149.32
C GLY A 74 1.23 37.66 -148.71
N ASP A 75 1.21 37.51 -147.36
CA ASP A 75 0.49 36.41 -146.70
C ASP A 75 -0.40 36.86 -145.53
N VAL A 76 -1.31 37.80 -145.79
CA VAL A 76 -2.12 38.49 -144.77
C VAL A 76 -3.28 37.65 -144.22
N GLU A 77 -3.97 36.90 -145.08
CA GLU A 77 -5.20 36.17 -144.72
C GLU A 77 -4.95 34.89 -143.89
N SER A 78 -3.79 34.24 -144.11
CA SER A 78 -3.36 33.01 -143.41
C SER A 78 -3.12 33.22 -141.91
N ILE A 79 -2.83 34.46 -141.49
CA ILE A 79 -2.58 34.81 -140.08
C ILE A 79 -3.87 35.32 -139.40
N ALA A 80 -4.70 36.09 -140.13
CA ALA A 80 -5.96 36.62 -139.61
C ALA A 80 -7.02 35.54 -139.29
N SER A 81 -6.85 34.33 -139.84
CA SER A 81 -7.76 33.19 -139.67
C SER A 81 -7.39 32.24 -138.51
N LYS A 82 -6.27 32.47 -137.81
CA LYS A 82 -5.80 31.61 -136.71
C LYS A 82 -6.53 31.90 -135.39
N ASN A 83 -6.84 30.84 -134.65
CA ASN A 83 -7.51 30.91 -133.35
C ASN A 83 -6.57 31.53 -132.29
N PRO A 84 -7.00 32.25 -131.22
CA PRO A 84 -6.07 32.90 -130.30
C PRO A 84 -5.02 31.99 -129.64
N LYS A 85 -5.30 30.69 -129.46
CA LYS A 85 -4.30 29.69 -129.03
C LYS A 85 -3.21 29.43 -130.09
N GLU A 86 -3.58 29.40 -131.36
CA GLU A 86 -2.66 29.23 -132.50
C GLU A 86 -1.88 30.51 -132.78
N LEU A 87 -2.51 31.69 -132.58
CA LEU A 87 -1.81 32.98 -132.58
C LEU A 87 -0.80 33.07 -131.43
N THR A 88 -1.16 32.59 -130.24
CA THR A 88 -0.22 32.49 -129.11
C THR A 88 0.94 31.55 -129.44
N GLY A 89 0.66 30.36 -129.99
CA GLY A 89 1.71 29.44 -130.45
C GLY A 89 2.62 30.03 -131.52
N LEU A 90 2.06 30.75 -132.51
CA LEU A 90 2.85 31.44 -133.54
C LEU A 90 3.72 32.56 -132.95
N LEU A 91 3.21 33.30 -131.95
CA LEU A 91 3.99 34.30 -131.21
C LEU A 91 5.09 33.66 -130.36
N GLU A 92 4.82 32.53 -129.70
CA GLU A 92 5.81 31.78 -128.92
C GLU A 92 6.90 31.19 -129.83
N GLN A 93 6.55 30.73 -131.03
CA GLN A 93 7.47 30.23 -132.05
C GLN A 93 8.34 31.36 -132.63
N ILE A 94 7.76 32.52 -132.98
CA ILE A 94 8.51 33.69 -133.46
C ILE A 94 9.41 34.28 -132.36
N SER A 95 8.97 34.22 -131.10
CA SER A 95 9.74 34.68 -129.94
C SER A 95 10.84 33.71 -129.48
N GLY A 96 10.89 32.48 -130.01
CA GLY A 96 11.76 31.40 -129.52
C GLY A 96 11.44 30.94 -128.08
N SER A 97 10.26 31.27 -127.55
CA SER A 97 9.85 30.85 -126.21
C SER A 97 9.20 29.47 -126.19
N GLU A 98 8.78 28.95 -127.34
CA GLU A 98 8.28 27.58 -127.49
C GLU A 98 9.34 26.54 -127.08
N ASP A 99 10.62 26.77 -127.41
CA ASP A 99 11.75 25.90 -127.02
C ASP A 99 11.89 25.76 -125.50
N LEU A 100 11.55 26.82 -124.74
CA LEU A 100 11.65 26.87 -123.27
C LEU A 100 10.39 26.36 -122.55
N LYS A 101 9.31 26.07 -123.29
CA LYS A 101 8.03 25.66 -122.69
C LYS A 101 8.15 24.33 -121.94
N LYS A 102 8.86 23.36 -122.53
CA LYS A 102 9.06 22.05 -121.90
C LYS A 102 9.86 22.18 -120.60
N ASP A 103 10.94 22.98 -120.63
CA ASP A 103 11.75 23.25 -119.43
C ASP A 103 10.90 23.94 -118.35
N TYR A 104 9.97 24.83 -118.71
CA TYR A 104 9.04 25.45 -117.77
C TYR A 104 8.07 24.43 -117.14
N GLU A 105 7.45 23.55 -117.94
CA GLU A 105 6.54 22.51 -117.46
C GLU A 105 7.27 21.49 -116.56
N ASP A 106 8.49 21.06 -116.94
CA ASP A 106 9.36 20.20 -116.14
C ASP A 106 9.81 20.88 -114.83
N LEU A 107 10.07 22.20 -114.84
CA LEU A 107 10.40 22.98 -113.64
C LEU A 107 9.20 23.23 -112.73
N GLU A 108 8.01 23.44 -113.29
CA GLU A 108 6.76 23.58 -112.52
C GLU A 108 6.41 22.26 -111.81
N GLU A 109 6.55 21.11 -112.48
CA GLU A 109 6.36 19.82 -111.83
C GLU A 109 7.44 19.54 -110.76
N GLN A 110 8.71 19.89 -111.02
CA GLN A 110 9.78 19.79 -110.02
C GLN A 110 9.51 20.66 -108.79
N LYS A 111 9.01 21.89 -109.00
CA LYS A 111 8.59 22.79 -107.92
C LYS A 111 7.45 22.18 -107.11
N ALA A 112 6.37 21.72 -107.76
CA ALA A 112 5.23 21.10 -107.08
C ALA A 112 5.67 19.87 -106.25
N ARG A 113 6.50 18.99 -106.82
CA ARG A 113 7.09 17.84 -106.13
C ARG A 113 8.00 18.25 -104.96
N ALA A 114 8.68 19.39 -105.04
CA ALA A 114 9.50 19.93 -103.95
C ALA A 114 8.64 20.55 -102.83
N GLU A 115 7.57 21.26 -103.18
CA GLU A 115 6.59 21.82 -102.24
C GLU A 115 5.85 20.72 -101.47
N GLU A 116 5.40 19.65 -102.15
CA GLU A 116 4.79 18.49 -101.49
C GLU A 116 5.76 17.80 -100.51
N LYS A 117 7.01 17.56 -100.94
CA LYS A 117 8.06 17.02 -100.06
C LYS A 117 8.31 17.92 -98.84
N SER A 118 8.34 19.24 -99.05
CA SER A 118 8.50 20.23 -97.97
C SER A 118 7.33 20.18 -96.98
N ALA A 119 6.10 20.13 -97.47
CA ALA A 119 4.89 20.01 -96.65
C ALA A 119 4.87 18.71 -95.83
N LEU A 120 5.21 17.57 -96.45
CA LEU A 120 5.32 16.27 -95.77
C LEU A 120 6.41 16.27 -94.69
N VAL A 121 7.57 16.87 -94.96
CA VAL A 121 8.65 17.04 -93.97
C VAL A 121 8.21 17.96 -92.82
N TYR A 122 7.50 19.05 -93.11
CA TYR A 122 6.96 19.95 -92.09
C TYR A 122 5.92 19.26 -91.20
N GLN A 123 4.99 18.50 -91.79
CA GLN A 123 3.99 17.72 -91.04
C GLN A 123 4.65 16.68 -90.15
N LYS A 124 5.62 15.91 -90.67
CA LYS A 124 6.41 14.95 -89.88
C LYS A 124 7.17 15.63 -88.74
N LYS A 125 7.83 16.76 -89.01
CA LYS A 125 8.51 17.58 -88.00
C LYS A 125 7.54 18.04 -86.90
N ARG A 126 6.33 18.48 -87.26
CA ARG A 126 5.29 18.91 -86.30
C ARG A 126 4.88 17.74 -85.39
N THR A 127 4.62 16.56 -85.94
CA THR A 127 4.27 15.37 -85.16
C THR A 127 5.41 14.98 -84.20
N ILE A 128 6.64 14.88 -84.69
CA ILE A 128 7.82 14.54 -83.87
C ILE A 128 8.04 15.56 -82.74
N VAL A 129 7.80 16.86 -82.99
CA VAL A 129 7.90 17.90 -81.95
C VAL A 129 6.82 17.74 -80.88
N MET A 130 5.58 17.40 -81.26
CA MET A 130 4.49 17.14 -80.30
C MET A 130 4.77 15.87 -79.47
N GLU A 131 5.19 14.77 -80.12
CA GLU A 131 5.59 13.53 -79.46
C GLU A 131 6.77 13.76 -78.49
N ARG A 132 7.79 14.52 -78.91
CA ARG A 132 8.92 14.90 -78.05
C ARG A 132 8.46 15.72 -76.83
N LYS A 133 7.50 16.63 -77.00
CA LYS A 133 6.94 17.41 -75.88
C LYS A 133 6.21 16.49 -74.90
N GLN A 134 5.31 15.64 -75.39
CA GLN A 134 4.56 14.68 -74.57
C GLN A 134 5.49 13.70 -73.84
N LYS A 135 6.54 13.20 -74.51
CA LYS A 135 7.53 12.31 -73.89
C LYS A 135 8.40 13.03 -72.85
N LYS A 136 8.68 14.32 -73.04
CA LYS A 136 9.35 15.14 -72.03
C LYS A 136 8.46 15.33 -70.79
N GLU A 137 7.18 15.66 -70.97
CA GLU A 137 6.21 15.80 -69.87
C GLU A 137 6.03 14.49 -69.10
N GLN A 138 5.86 13.36 -69.80
CA GLN A 138 5.81 12.02 -69.19
C GLN A 138 7.08 11.66 -68.40
N LYS A 139 8.26 12.07 -68.91
CA LYS A 139 9.54 11.86 -68.21
C LYS A 139 9.61 12.70 -66.93
N GLU A 140 9.30 13.99 -67.02
CA GLU A 140 9.35 14.91 -65.86
C GLU A 140 8.36 14.50 -64.77
N GLU A 141 7.18 13.99 -65.14
CA GLU A 141 6.20 13.44 -64.19
C GLU A 141 6.72 12.15 -63.53
N ALA A 142 7.30 11.23 -64.29
CA ALA A 142 7.88 9.99 -63.75
C ALA A 142 9.07 10.26 -62.80
N GLU A 143 9.98 11.18 -63.16
CA GLU A 143 11.10 11.61 -62.31
C GLU A 143 10.60 12.27 -61.02
N LYS A 144 9.55 13.12 -61.11
CA LYS A 144 8.90 13.73 -59.94
C LYS A 144 8.24 12.69 -59.05
N HIS A 145 7.54 11.69 -59.61
CA HIS A 145 6.93 10.60 -58.86
C HIS A 145 7.98 9.78 -58.11
N LEU A 146 9.07 9.37 -58.78
CA LEU A 146 10.17 8.64 -58.15
C LEU A 146 10.79 9.44 -56.98
N ARG A 147 11.08 10.73 -57.19
CA ARG A 147 11.61 11.61 -56.13
C ARG A 147 10.67 11.73 -54.93
N LEU A 148 9.37 11.92 -55.16
CA LEU A 148 8.36 11.99 -54.10
C LEU A 148 8.21 10.64 -53.36
N GLN A 149 8.30 9.52 -54.08
CA GLN A 149 8.25 8.18 -53.49
C GLN A 149 9.48 7.91 -52.59
N GLU A 150 10.65 8.41 -52.97
CA GLU A 150 11.87 8.31 -52.15
C GLU A 150 11.81 9.20 -50.91
N GLN A 151 11.34 10.45 -51.04
CA GLN A 151 11.09 11.35 -49.89
C GLN A 151 10.03 10.77 -48.94
N LEU A 152 8.99 10.13 -49.46
CA LEU A 152 7.98 9.45 -48.65
C LEU A 152 8.55 8.22 -47.94
N LYS A 153 9.52 7.51 -48.54
CA LYS A 153 10.26 6.41 -47.88
C LYS A 153 11.16 6.95 -46.76
N SER A 154 11.91 8.04 -46.97
CA SER A 154 12.77 8.61 -45.91
C SER A 154 11.95 9.15 -44.75
N LEU A 155 10.91 9.93 -45.02
CA LEU A 155 10.05 10.52 -43.99
C LEU A 155 9.30 9.44 -43.18
N LYS A 156 8.90 8.33 -43.81
CA LYS A 156 8.35 7.17 -43.08
C LYS A 156 9.39 6.54 -42.15
N LYS A 157 10.64 6.37 -42.58
CA LYS A 157 11.73 5.85 -41.71
C LYS A 157 11.95 6.76 -40.51
N GLU A 158 12.05 8.07 -40.72
CA GLU A 158 12.20 9.07 -39.65
C GLU A 158 11.03 9.03 -38.66
N HIS A 159 9.78 8.95 -39.16
CA HIS A 159 8.59 8.84 -38.31
C HIS A 159 8.58 7.55 -37.45
N PHE A 160 9.00 6.41 -38.00
CA PHE A 160 9.11 5.17 -37.24
C PHE A 160 10.25 5.21 -36.22
N LEU A 161 11.41 5.79 -36.57
CA LEU A 161 12.53 6.00 -35.64
C LEU A 161 12.14 6.93 -34.49
N TRP A 162 11.43 8.02 -34.77
CA TRP A 162 10.90 8.93 -33.75
C TRP A 162 9.91 8.23 -32.81
N LYS A 163 9.01 7.39 -33.35
CA LYS A 163 8.09 6.57 -32.54
C LYS A 163 8.83 5.59 -31.65
N LEU A 164 9.81 4.86 -32.18
CA LEU A 164 10.64 3.93 -31.41
C LEU A 164 11.37 4.65 -30.27
N LEU A 165 12.02 5.79 -30.56
CA LEU A 165 12.72 6.59 -29.56
C LEU A 165 11.79 7.15 -28.46
N ASN A 166 10.52 7.45 -28.78
CA ASN A 166 9.57 7.83 -27.74
C ASN A 166 9.13 6.62 -26.89
N ILE A 167 8.89 5.47 -27.51
CA ILE A 167 8.57 4.22 -26.79
C ILE A 167 9.72 3.81 -25.87
N GLU A 168 10.98 3.89 -26.34
CA GLU A 168 12.17 3.61 -25.52
C GLU A 168 12.28 4.56 -24.32
N LYS A 169 11.99 5.86 -24.51
CA LYS A 169 11.96 6.85 -23.41
C LYS A 169 10.85 6.58 -22.40
N ASP A 170 9.68 6.14 -22.85
CA ASP A 170 8.57 5.85 -21.94
C ASP A 170 8.79 4.53 -21.20
N ILE A 171 9.41 3.52 -21.83
CA ILE A 171 9.91 2.30 -21.17
C ILE A 171 10.96 2.65 -20.11
N ALA A 172 11.92 3.53 -20.42
CA ALA A 172 12.95 3.95 -19.46
C ALA A 172 12.35 4.58 -18.20
N LYS A 173 11.41 5.53 -18.35
CA LYS A 173 10.69 6.14 -17.21
C LYS A 173 9.91 5.12 -16.40
N ILE A 174 9.16 4.23 -17.06
CA ILE A 174 8.37 3.19 -16.38
C ILE A 174 9.29 2.26 -15.58
N ASN A 175 10.48 1.96 -16.08
CA ASN A 175 11.48 1.17 -15.34
C ASN A 175 12.06 1.95 -14.14
N GLU A 176 12.34 3.25 -14.28
CA GLU A 176 12.78 4.12 -13.17
C GLU A 176 11.71 4.21 -12.07
N ASP A 177 10.44 4.44 -12.43
CA ASP A 177 9.29 4.44 -11.52
C ASP A 177 9.12 3.07 -10.84
N LEU A 178 9.24 1.98 -11.61
CA LEU A 178 9.15 0.61 -11.09
C LEU A 178 10.30 0.28 -10.14
N GLU A 179 11.53 0.76 -10.39
CA GLU A 179 12.64 0.62 -9.46
C GLU A 179 12.42 1.42 -8.17
N ALA A 180 11.85 2.62 -8.26
CA ALA A 180 11.51 3.42 -7.08
C ALA A 180 10.45 2.72 -6.21
N GLU A 181 9.39 2.17 -6.82
CA GLU A 181 8.35 1.43 -6.08
C GLU A 181 8.80 0.04 -5.60
N ASN A 182 9.78 -0.59 -6.26
CA ASN A 182 10.42 -1.78 -5.70
C ASN A 182 11.25 -1.45 -4.45
N LYS A 183 11.95 -0.30 -4.42
CA LYS A 183 12.71 0.16 -3.24
C LYS A 183 11.76 0.52 -2.09
N SER A 184 10.70 1.29 -2.34
CA SER A 184 9.68 1.63 -1.32
C SER A 184 9.05 0.37 -0.70
N ARG A 185 8.74 -0.65 -1.53
CA ARG A 185 8.23 -1.94 -1.04
C ARG A 185 9.26 -2.70 -0.20
N GLU A 186 10.53 -2.70 -0.61
CA GLU A 186 11.60 -3.38 0.13
C GLU A 186 11.81 -2.76 1.53
N ASP A 187 11.77 -1.43 1.62
CA ASP A 187 11.86 -0.69 2.89
C ASP A 187 10.69 -1.08 3.82
N VAL A 188 9.45 -1.09 3.31
CA VAL A 188 8.25 -1.51 4.08
C VAL A 188 8.33 -2.97 4.52
N ILE A 189 8.89 -3.87 3.71
CA ILE A 189 9.13 -5.27 4.10
C ILE A 189 10.15 -5.35 5.25
N GLN A 190 11.25 -4.59 5.19
CA GLN A 190 12.24 -4.56 6.26
C GLN A 190 11.67 -3.98 7.57
N GLU A 191 10.81 -2.97 7.50
CA GLU A 191 10.06 -2.45 8.65
C GLU A 191 9.10 -3.50 9.24
N GLN A 192 8.34 -4.21 8.39
CA GLN A 192 7.46 -5.31 8.83
C GLN A 192 8.26 -6.39 9.55
N GLU A 193 9.37 -6.85 8.97
CA GLU A 193 10.25 -7.85 9.60
C GLU A 193 10.85 -7.36 10.92
N SER A 194 11.17 -6.07 11.03
CA SER A 194 11.66 -5.48 12.27
C SER A 194 10.58 -5.52 13.36
N CYS A 195 9.35 -5.12 13.04
CA CYS A 195 8.21 -5.18 13.95
C CYS A 195 7.88 -6.62 14.36
N GLU A 196 7.93 -7.59 13.44
CA GLU A 196 7.76 -9.02 13.75
C GLU A 196 8.86 -9.55 14.67
N ARG A 197 10.12 -9.15 14.45
CA ARG A 197 11.25 -9.47 15.34
C ARG A 197 11.07 -8.88 16.74
N GLU A 198 10.59 -7.64 16.86
CA GLU A 198 10.29 -7.00 18.15
C GLU A 198 9.12 -7.67 18.87
N ALA A 199 8.01 -7.95 18.17
CA ALA A 199 6.87 -8.70 18.73
C ALA A 199 7.30 -10.08 19.24
N SER A 200 8.17 -10.79 18.50
CA SER A 200 8.73 -12.09 18.91
C SER A 200 9.60 -11.99 20.16
N LYS A 201 10.43 -10.94 20.29
CA LYS A 201 11.20 -10.65 21.52
C LYS A 201 10.27 -10.35 22.69
N ALA A 202 9.29 -9.47 22.51
CA ALA A 202 8.32 -9.09 23.54
C ALA A 202 7.51 -10.31 24.04
N LYS A 203 7.06 -11.19 23.13
CA LYS A 203 6.38 -12.45 23.48
C LYS A 203 7.27 -13.39 24.32
N LYS A 204 8.57 -13.50 23.96
CA LYS A 204 9.54 -14.28 24.76
C LYS A 204 9.75 -13.69 26.16
N GLU A 205 9.79 -12.36 26.30
CA GLU A 205 9.87 -11.70 27.61
C GLU A 205 8.58 -11.87 28.43
N GLN A 206 7.42 -11.68 27.82
CA GLN A 206 6.11 -11.92 28.43
C GLN A 206 6.00 -13.34 29.01
N ALA A 207 6.47 -14.34 28.25
CA ALA A 207 6.49 -15.75 28.68
C ALA A 207 7.46 -16.03 29.85
N LYS A 208 8.61 -15.34 29.90
CA LYS A 208 9.52 -15.38 31.06
C LYS A 208 8.83 -14.83 32.31
N TYR A 209 8.26 -13.63 32.22
CA TYR A 209 7.55 -13.01 33.35
C TYR A 209 6.33 -13.82 33.81
N LEU A 210 5.62 -14.50 32.91
CA LEU A 210 4.52 -15.39 33.29
C LEU A 210 5.02 -16.63 34.06
N LYS A 211 6.17 -17.21 33.68
CA LYS A 211 6.83 -18.28 34.46
C LYS A 211 7.32 -17.77 35.82
N GLU A 212 7.85 -16.56 35.90
CA GLU A 212 8.25 -15.95 37.18
C GLU A 212 7.05 -15.74 38.10
N ILE A 213 5.93 -15.21 37.58
CA ILE A 213 4.69 -15.02 38.34
C ILE A 213 4.21 -16.36 38.92
N THR A 214 4.07 -17.42 38.13
CA THR A 214 3.60 -18.72 38.65
C THR A 214 4.56 -19.34 39.67
N GLN A 215 5.88 -19.11 39.54
CA GLN A 215 6.85 -19.50 40.57
C GLN A 215 6.71 -18.68 41.86
N PHE A 216 6.48 -17.37 41.78
CA PHE A 216 6.26 -16.53 42.94
C PHE A 216 4.91 -16.84 43.62
N GLU A 217 3.84 -17.07 42.87
CA GLU A 217 2.54 -17.52 43.40
C GLU A 217 2.66 -18.84 44.16
N LYS A 218 3.37 -19.84 43.59
CA LYS A 218 3.63 -21.10 44.28
C LYS A 218 4.42 -20.89 45.58
N LYS A 219 5.49 -20.09 45.55
CA LYS A 219 6.29 -19.78 46.75
C LYS A 219 5.49 -19.02 47.81
N ILE A 220 4.60 -18.10 47.41
CA ILE A 220 3.69 -17.38 48.31
C ILE A 220 2.69 -18.36 48.95
N SER A 221 2.14 -19.30 48.18
CA SER A 221 1.29 -20.38 48.70
C SER A 221 2.03 -21.26 49.72
N ASP A 222 3.26 -21.71 49.40
CA ASP A 222 4.09 -22.50 50.30
C ASP A 222 4.44 -21.74 51.60
N LYS A 223 4.69 -20.43 51.52
CA LYS A 223 4.96 -19.54 52.66
C LYS A 223 3.71 -19.31 53.51
N ASN A 224 2.54 -19.05 52.90
CA ASN A 224 1.26 -18.97 53.61
C ASN A 224 0.92 -20.28 54.33
N ASN A 225 1.05 -21.42 53.66
CA ASN A 225 0.81 -22.75 54.24
C ASN A 225 1.72 -23.06 55.45
N LYS A 226 2.91 -22.46 55.54
CA LYS A 226 3.77 -22.52 56.74
C LYS A 226 3.31 -21.57 57.84
N LEU A 227 2.93 -20.35 57.47
CA LEU A 227 2.34 -19.36 58.37
C LEU A 227 1.11 -19.93 59.09
N ASP A 228 0.18 -20.53 58.33
CA ASP A 228 -1.07 -21.11 58.81
C ASP A 228 -0.86 -22.37 59.68
N LYS A 229 0.27 -23.07 59.55
CA LYS A 229 0.66 -24.18 60.44
C LYS A 229 1.30 -23.68 61.74
N ASN A 230 2.20 -22.70 61.64
CA ASN A 230 2.91 -22.17 62.80
C ASN A 230 2.01 -21.31 63.70
N GLN A 231 0.97 -20.68 63.15
CA GLN A 231 0.04 -19.82 63.89
C GLN A 231 -0.77 -20.55 65.00
N PRO A 232 -1.41 -21.70 64.75
CA PRO A 232 -2.06 -22.48 65.81
C PRO A 232 -1.06 -23.12 66.80
N GLU A 233 0.14 -23.52 66.37
CA GLU A 233 1.20 -23.99 67.28
C GLU A 233 1.63 -22.88 68.25
N LEU A 234 1.84 -21.65 67.76
CA LEU A 234 2.15 -20.49 68.57
C LEU A 234 1.04 -20.15 69.58
N LEU A 235 -0.24 -20.36 69.21
CA LEU A 235 -1.38 -20.18 70.10
C LEU A 235 -1.40 -21.24 71.21
N LYS A 236 -1.23 -22.52 70.86
CA LYS A 236 -1.13 -23.63 71.84
C LYS A 236 0.00 -23.39 72.85
N LEU A 237 1.22 -23.06 72.37
CA LEU A 237 2.36 -22.78 73.24
C LEU A 237 2.13 -21.56 74.16
N LYS A 238 1.43 -20.51 73.68
CA LYS A 238 1.03 -19.37 74.52
C LYS A 238 0.04 -19.75 75.61
N GLU A 239 -0.96 -20.57 75.31
CA GLU A 239 -1.90 -21.06 76.31
C GLU A 239 -1.21 -21.97 77.33
N GLU A 240 -0.35 -22.88 76.90
CA GLU A 240 0.46 -23.73 77.78
C GLU A 240 1.37 -22.89 78.68
N MET A 241 2.05 -21.87 78.14
CA MET A 241 2.78 -20.88 78.95
C MET A 241 1.90 -20.21 80.02
N SER A 242 0.67 -19.83 79.66
CA SER A 242 -0.27 -19.20 80.61
C SER A 242 -0.66 -20.17 81.73
N ARG A 243 -0.99 -21.42 81.37
CA ARG A 243 -1.35 -22.48 82.32
C ARG A 243 -0.16 -22.82 83.23
N ILE A 244 1.03 -23.06 82.68
CA ILE A 244 2.25 -23.36 83.44
C ILE A 244 2.62 -22.19 84.36
N ASN A 245 2.59 -20.94 83.90
CA ASN A 245 2.84 -19.77 84.76
C ASN A 245 1.82 -19.66 85.91
N SER A 246 0.53 -19.91 85.66
CA SER A 246 -0.47 -19.92 86.73
C SER A 246 -0.19 -21.01 87.77
N LYS A 247 0.27 -22.19 87.33
CA LYS A 247 0.60 -23.32 88.20
C LYS A 247 1.90 -23.12 88.99
N ILE A 248 2.95 -22.55 88.38
CA ILE A 248 4.15 -22.10 89.10
C ILE A 248 3.76 -21.05 90.16
N LYS A 249 2.86 -20.11 89.84
CA LYS A 249 2.39 -19.09 90.79
C LYS A 249 1.56 -19.66 91.95
N SER A 250 0.77 -20.73 91.76
CA SER A 250 0.09 -21.41 92.86
C SER A 250 1.05 -22.26 93.69
N SER A 251 1.92 -23.05 93.04
CA SER A 251 2.90 -23.88 93.74
C SER A 251 3.86 -23.05 94.58
N ARG A 252 4.40 -21.92 94.07
CA ARG A 252 5.20 -20.97 94.88
C ARG A 252 4.49 -20.52 96.14
N LYS A 253 3.20 -20.14 96.04
CA LYS A 253 2.41 -19.71 97.21
C LYS A 253 2.19 -20.82 98.23
N GLU A 254 2.05 -22.07 97.80
CA GLU A 254 1.95 -23.23 98.70
C GLU A 254 3.30 -23.54 99.36
N LEU A 255 4.38 -23.44 98.58
CA LEU A 255 5.75 -23.68 99.02
C LEU A 255 6.20 -22.62 100.04
N ASP A 256 5.85 -21.34 99.83
CA ASP A 256 6.08 -20.26 100.81
C ASP A 256 5.33 -20.52 102.13
N LYS A 257 4.07 -20.97 102.08
CA LYS A 257 3.33 -21.38 103.30
C LYS A 257 4.02 -22.53 104.03
N LYS A 258 4.45 -23.58 103.31
CA LYS A 258 5.15 -24.72 103.90
C LYS A 258 6.53 -24.37 104.44
N ARG A 259 7.24 -23.41 103.83
CA ARG A 259 8.48 -22.84 104.38
C ARG A 259 8.22 -22.11 105.70
N GLU A 260 7.11 -21.37 105.82
CA GLU A 260 6.75 -20.66 107.03
C GLU A 260 6.25 -21.57 108.15
N GLU A 261 5.47 -22.61 107.84
CA GLU A 261 5.11 -23.68 108.78
C GLU A 261 6.37 -24.41 109.30
N ARG A 262 7.31 -24.79 108.41
CA ARG A 262 8.58 -25.42 108.80
C ARG A 262 9.43 -24.51 109.71
N ARG A 263 9.44 -23.20 109.50
CA ARG A 263 10.13 -22.24 110.39
C ARG A 263 9.56 -22.23 111.80
N LYS A 264 8.23 -22.24 111.93
CA LYS A 264 7.56 -22.29 113.24
C LYS A 264 7.89 -23.58 113.98
N HIS A 265 7.71 -24.73 113.33
CA HIS A 265 8.06 -26.02 113.94
C HIS A 265 9.55 -26.15 114.26
N ALA A 266 10.46 -25.58 113.46
CA ALA A 266 11.89 -25.54 113.80
C ALA A 266 12.16 -24.72 115.07
N TYR A 267 11.53 -23.56 115.21
CA TYR A 267 11.61 -22.73 116.43
C TYR A 267 11.01 -23.44 117.65
N ASP A 268 9.87 -24.10 117.50
CA ASP A 268 9.23 -24.85 118.59
C ASP A 268 10.10 -26.03 119.06
N ILE A 269 10.75 -26.75 118.13
CA ILE A 269 11.72 -27.82 118.47
C ILE A 269 12.97 -27.25 119.13
N GLU A 270 13.50 -26.12 118.66
CA GLU A 270 14.67 -25.48 119.29
C GLU A 270 14.35 -25.00 120.71
N LYS A 271 13.15 -24.45 120.93
CA LYS A 271 12.65 -24.12 122.26
C LYS A 271 12.54 -25.36 123.15
N LEU A 272 11.86 -26.42 122.71
CA LEU A 272 11.72 -27.67 123.48
C LEU A 272 13.07 -28.36 123.74
N ARG A 273 14.07 -28.20 122.86
CA ARG A 273 15.44 -28.68 123.10
C ARG A 273 16.13 -27.88 124.20
N ASN A 274 15.98 -26.55 124.23
CA ASN A 274 16.51 -25.71 125.30
C ASN A 274 15.80 -26.02 126.64
N ASP A 275 14.46 -26.10 126.63
CA ASP A 275 13.66 -26.45 127.80
C ASP A 275 14.09 -27.83 128.37
N LEU A 276 14.26 -28.85 127.51
CA LEU A 276 14.80 -30.16 127.92
C LEU A 276 16.26 -30.10 128.41
N GLN A 277 17.10 -29.23 127.84
CA GLN A 277 18.49 -29.07 128.27
C GLN A 277 18.57 -28.40 129.65
N ASP A 278 17.71 -27.43 129.93
CA ASP A 278 17.67 -26.74 131.22
C ASP A 278 17.01 -27.61 132.32
N VAL A 279 16.02 -28.43 131.96
CA VAL A 279 15.51 -29.51 132.84
C VAL A 279 16.61 -30.55 133.10
N ALA A 280 17.39 -30.95 132.09
CA ALA A 280 18.49 -31.91 132.28
C ALA A 280 19.60 -31.36 133.18
N LYS A 281 20.03 -30.09 133.00
CA LYS A 281 20.95 -29.41 133.92
C LYS A 281 20.40 -29.34 135.35
N SER A 282 19.10 -29.01 135.49
CA SER A 282 18.43 -28.98 136.79
C SER A 282 18.37 -30.36 137.45
N LEU A 283 18.28 -31.43 136.64
CA LEU A 283 18.34 -32.81 137.10
C LEU A 283 19.76 -33.19 137.55
N ASP A 284 20.78 -32.79 136.79
CA ASP A 284 22.20 -33.01 137.12
C ASP A 284 22.63 -32.22 138.38
N ASP A 285 22.21 -30.97 138.55
CA ASP A 285 22.40 -30.17 139.78
C ASP A 285 21.76 -30.80 141.04
N VAL A 286 20.71 -31.61 140.84
CA VAL A 286 20.07 -32.41 141.90
C VAL A 286 20.79 -33.75 142.09
N ASN A 287 21.35 -34.33 141.03
CA ASN A 287 22.07 -35.60 141.06
C ASN A 287 23.50 -35.45 141.66
N GLU A 288 24.18 -34.31 141.46
CA GLU A 288 25.43 -33.95 142.14
C GLU A 288 25.25 -33.81 143.66
N LYS A 289 24.01 -33.65 144.16
CA LYS A 289 23.69 -33.68 145.60
C LYS A 289 23.39 -35.08 146.14
N VAL A 290 23.51 -36.12 145.31
CA VAL A 290 23.33 -37.53 145.70
C VAL A 290 24.52 -38.39 145.27
N GLN A 291 25.71 -38.02 145.72
CA GLN A 291 26.81 -38.96 145.92
C GLN A 291 27.24 -38.99 147.39
N ASP A 292 26.86 -40.05 148.10
CA ASP A 292 27.77 -41.02 148.75
C ASP A 292 26.95 -42.06 149.56
N GLY A 293 27.56 -43.17 150.00
CA GLY A 293 27.03 -44.00 151.09
C GLY A 293 26.61 -45.44 150.75
N GLY A 294 27.11 -46.02 149.66
CA GLY A 294 26.80 -47.40 149.23
C GLY A 294 27.54 -48.54 149.97
N VAL A 295 27.90 -48.39 151.26
CA VAL A 295 28.72 -49.39 151.98
C VAL A 295 27.89 -50.18 152.99
N LYS A 296 27.71 -51.49 152.75
CA LYS A 296 27.14 -52.45 153.72
C LYS A 296 28.15 -52.79 154.81
N LEU A 297 28.02 -52.16 155.98
CA LEU A 297 28.59 -52.63 157.25
C LEU A 297 27.49 -53.24 158.11
N GLN A 298 27.77 -54.37 158.75
CA GLN A 298 26.87 -55.04 159.69
C GLN A 298 26.85 -54.26 161.01
N LEU A 299 25.66 -53.97 161.52
CA LEU A 299 25.44 -53.17 162.74
C LEU A 299 24.42 -53.87 163.65
N ALA A 300 24.56 -53.70 164.97
CA ALA A 300 23.78 -54.42 165.97
C ALA A 300 22.35 -53.85 166.18
N ASP A 301 21.46 -54.61 166.81
CA ASP A 301 20.02 -54.30 166.94
C ASP A 301 19.67 -52.92 167.56
N SER A 302 20.56 -52.32 168.35
CA SER A 302 20.38 -50.95 168.85
C SER A 302 20.54 -49.90 167.73
N GLN A 303 21.54 -50.08 166.87
CA GLN A 303 21.84 -49.20 165.74
C GLN A 303 20.83 -49.36 164.60
N LEU A 304 20.20 -50.53 164.47
CA LEU A 304 19.14 -50.75 163.47
C LEU A 304 17.90 -49.89 163.72
N LYS A 305 17.55 -49.64 165.00
CA LYS A 305 16.43 -48.75 165.36
C LYS A 305 16.76 -47.28 165.11
N GLU A 306 17.97 -46.86 165.41
CA GLU A 306 18.43 -45.49 165.14
C GLU A 306 18.57 -45.24 163.64
N TYR A 307 19.10 -46.19 162.87
CA TYR A 307 19.11 -46.18 161.42
C TYR A 307 17.69 -46.13 160.82
N ASN A 308 16.75 -46.95 161.30
CA ASN A 308 15.36 -46.93 160.81
C ASN A 308 14.69 -45.58 161.13
N ARG A 309 14.92 -45.01 162.31
CA ARG A 309 14.43 -43.67 162.66
C ARG A 309 15.02 -42.58 161.76
N ILE A 310 16.34 -42.61 161.50
CA ILE A 310 17.02 -41.67 160.58
C ILE A 310 16.51 -41.88 159.14
N LYS A 311 16.21 -43.11 158.73
CA LYS A 311 15.66 -43.47 157.43
C LYS A 311 14.20 -43.03 157.27
N GLU A 312 13.39 -43.07 158.32
CA GLU A 312 12.04 -42.52 158.33
C GLU A 312 12.08 -40.98 158.30
N ASP A 313 12.97 -40.35 159.07
CA ASP A 313 13.19 -38.89 159.03
C ASP A 313 13.68 -38.42 157.66
N ALA A 314 14.62 -39.14 157.05
CA ALA A 314 15.10 -38.91 155.69
C ALA A 314 14.00 -39.20 154.66
N GLY A 315 13.19 -40.24 154.88
CA GLY A 315 12.02 -40.56 154.06
C GLY A 315 11.00 -39.43 154.07
N MET A 316 10.63 -38.91 155.24
CA MET A 316 9.71 -37.77 155.38
C MET A 316 10.28 -36.47 154.79
N LYS A 317 11.58 -36.20 154.95
CA LYS A 317 12.25 -35.04 154.36
C LYS A 317 12.42 -35.15 152.83
N THR A 318 12.59 -36.36 152.30
CA THR A 318 12.78 -36.59 150.84
C THR A 318 11.50 -36.94 150.10
N ALA A 319 10.37 -37.25 150.77
CA ALA A 319 9.10 -37.59 150.12
C ALA A 319 8.66 -36.50 149.13
N LYS A 320 8.59 -35.24 149.58
CA LYS A 320 8.22 -34.10 148.72
C LYS A 320 9.14 -33.94 147.51
N LEU A 321 10.46 -34.03 147.73
CA LEU A 321 11.46 -33.94 146.66
C LEU A 321 11.39 -35.13 145.68
N ARG A 322 10.91 -36.29 146.14
CA ARG A 322 10.70 -37.48 145.30
C ARG A 322 9.42 -37.38 144.48
N ASP A 323 8.34 -36.86 145.08
CA ASP A 323 7.09 -36.56 144.37
C ASP A 323 7.32 -35.46 143.31
N GLU A 324 8.08 -34.42 143.65
CA GLU A 324 8.53 -33.38 142.72
C GLU A 324 9.41 -33.97 141.61
N LYS A 325 10.34 -34.89 141.94
CA LYS A 325 11.14 -35.60 140.92
C LYS A 325 10.25 -36.46 139.99
N GLU A 326 9.33 -37.26 140.51
CA GLU A 326 8.45 -38.07 139.66
C GLU A 326 7.55 -37.21 138.76
N LEU A 327 7.13 -36.03 139.24
CA LEU A 327 6.42 -35.06 138.41
C LEU A 327 7.30 -34.53 137.27
N LEU A 328 8.54 -34.14 137.58
CA LEU A 328 9.52 -33.65 136.61
C LEU A 328 9.95 -34.73 135.60
N ASP A 329 10.19 -35.97 136.04
CA ASP A 329 10.52 -37.11 135.17
C ASP A 329 9.36 -37.42 134.19
N ARG A 330 8.09 -37.36 134.66
CA ARG A 330 6.91 -37.50 133.80
C ARG A 330 6.77 -36.36 132.81
N GLN A 331 7.06 -35.13 133.23
CA GLN A 331 7.03 -33.95 132.37
C GLN A 331 8.13 -34.01 131.30
N GLN A 332 9.37 -34.33 131.69
CA GLN A 332 10.50 -34.54 130.77
C GLN A 332 10.21 -35.64 129.73
N HIS A 333 9.55 -36.73 130.15
CA HIS A 333 9.16 -37.79 129.21
C HIS A 333 8.08 -37.32 128.23
N ALA A 334 7.06 -36.60 128.70
CA ALA A 334 6.02 -36.02 127.84
C ALA A 334 6.59 -35.00 126.83
N ASP A 335 7.50 -34.13 127.27
CA ASP A 335 8.17 -33.15 126.42
C ASP A 335 9.12 -33.82 125.40
N THR A 336 9.73 -34.96 125.77
CA THR A 336 10.58 -35.76 124.86
C THR A 336 9.76 -36.42 123.75
N GLU A 337 8.60 -37.02 124.07
CA GLU A 337 7.69 -37.58 123.05
C GLU A 337 7.04 -36.47 122.20
N ALA A 338 6.71 -35.32 122.80
CA ALA A 338 6.23 -34.15 122.06
C ALA A 338 7.29 -33.63 121.06
N ARG A 339 8.56 -33.53 121.49
CA ARG A 339 9.68 -33.17 120.60
C ARG A 339 9.83 -34.17 119.47
N LYS A 340 9.79 -35.48 119.76
CA LYS A 340 9.94 -36.54 118.75
C LYS A 340 8.84 -36.47 117.69
N ASN A 341 7.58 -36.33 118.11
CA ASN A 341 6.45 -36.13 117.19
C ASN A 341 6.63 -34.86 116.33
N LEU A 342 7.16 -33.77 116.88
CA LEU A 342 7.46 -32.55 116.11
C LEU A 342 8.64 -32.74 115.14
N GLU A 343 9.68 -33.49 115.53
CA GLU A 343 10.82 -33.85 114.67
C GLU A 343 10.37 -34.72 113.48
N GLU A 344 9.48 -35.70 113.69
CA GLU A 344 8.86 -36.51 112.62
C GLU A 344 8.02 -35.63 111.67
N ASN A 345 7.15 -34.76 112.21
CA ASN A 345 6.38 -33.79 111.41
C ASN A 345 7.29 -32.82 110.62
N LEU A 346 8.41 -32.37 111.20
CA LEU A 346 9.36 -31.50 110.51
C LEU A 346 10.07 -32.24 109.38
N GLN A 347 10.36 -33.53 109.54
CA GLN A 347 10.94 -34.36 108.48
C GLN A 347 9.94 -34.57 107.33
N GLU A 348 8.66 -34.85 107.61
CA GLU A 348 7.62 -34.93 106.58
C GLU A 348 7.47 -33.61 105.81
N LEU A 349 7.41 -32.47 106.52
CA LEU A 349 7.38 -31.13 105.91
C LEU A 349 8.66 -30.82 105.12
N THR A 350 9.80 -31.38 105.51
CA THR A 350 11.08 -31.25 104.80
C THR A 350 11.05 -32.02 103.48
N ASN A 351 10.71 -33.30 103.52
CA ASN A 351 10.57 -34.16 102.34
C ASN A 351 9.55 -33.54 101.36
N ARG A 352 8.40 -33.05 101.89
CA ARG A 352 7.36 -32.43 101.05
C ARG A 352 7.79 -31.08 100.47
N LYS A 353 8.63 -30.31 101.17
CA LYS A 353 9.23 -29.08 100.62
C LYS A 353 10.16 -29.43 99.45
N GLU A 354 11.01 -30.44 99.60
CA GLU A 354 11.97 -30.88 98.57
C GLU A 354 11.27 -31.44 97.33
N GLU A 355 10.19 -32.21 97.50
CA GLU A 355 9.31 -32.59 96.38
C GLU A 355 8.77 -31.34 95.64
N LEU A 356 8.24 -30.36 96.36
CA LEU A 356 7.66 -29.15 95.77
C LEU A 356 8.72 -28.26 95.09
N ASP A 357 9.91 -28.11 95.69
CA ASP A 357 11.04 -27.39 95.09
C ASP A 357 11.46 -28.09 93.77
N SER A 358 11.57 -29.43 93.76
CA SER A 358 11.91 -30.20 92.54
C SER A 358 10.84 -30.10 91.44
N GLN A 359 9.55 -30.08 91.81
CA GLN A 359 8.45 -29.88 90.87
C GLN A 359 8.47 -28.45 90.31
N GLU A 360 8.83 -27.46 91.12
CA GLU A 360 8.98 -26.09 90.65
C GLU A 360 10.14 -25.98 89.65
N GLU A 361 11.30 -26.55 89.93
CA GLU A 361 12.45 -26.56 89.01
C GLU A 361 12.12 -27.25 87.66
N GLN A 362 11.45 -28.41 87.70
CA GLN A 362 11.00 -29.08 86.48
C GLN A 362 10.03 -28.22 85.66
N MET A 363 9.11 -27.51 86.34
CA MET A 363 8.13 -26.63 85.68
C MET A 363 8.79 -25.34 85.16
N GLN A 364 9.75 -24.76 85.87
CA GLN A 364 10.57 -23.65 85.38
C GLN A 364 11.41 -24.04 84.15
N THR A 365 12.01 -25.24 84.17
CA THR A 365 12.80 -25.77 83.04
C THR A 365 11.92 -26.00 81.81
N ARG A 366 10.72 -26.57 82.00
CA ARG A 366 9.71 -26.67 80.92
C ARG A 366 9.28 -25.31 80.40
N LEU A 367 9.01 -24.34 81.28
CA LEU A 367 8.64 -22.97 80.90
C LEU A 367 9.75 -22.31 80.06
N LYS A 368 11.02 -22.48 80.44
CA LYS A 368 12.18 -21.96 79.69
C LYS A 368 12.25 -22.55 78.28
N ASN A 369 12.15 -23.88 78.15
CA ASN A 369 12.18 -24.55 76.84
C ASN A 369 11.02 -24.09 75.93
N ILE A 370 9.82 -23.89 76.49
CA ILE A 370 8.66 -23.36 75.75
C ILE A 370 8.87 -21.88 75.37
N LEU A 371 9.49 -21.08 76.24
CA LEU A 371 9.87 -19.69 75.95
C LEU A 371 10.86 -19.61 74.78
N ASP A 372 11.92 -20.42 74.79
CA ASP A 372 12.94 -20.45 73.74
C ASP A 372 12.33 -20.91 72.40
N ALA A 373 11.44 -21.91 72.42
CA ALA A 373 10.65 -22.32 71.25
C ALA A 373 9.73 -21.19 70.75
N SER A 374 8.99 -20.53 71.64
CA SER A 374 8.11 -19.39 71.32
C SER A 374 8.86 -18.20 70.72
N VAL A 375 10.07 -17.90 71.22
CA VAL A 375 10.96 -16.87 70.65
C VAL A 375 11.46 -17.27 69.27
N LYS A 376 11.85 -18.54 69.06
CA LYS A 376 12.25 -19.07 67.75
C LYS A 376 11.10 -18.98 66.75
N HIS A 377 9.93 -19.51 67.07
CA HIS A 377 8.73 -19.42 66.22
C HIS A 377 8.31 -17.98 65.94
N LYS A 378 8.46 -17.04 66.88
CA LYS A 378 8.25 -15.60 66.62
C LYS A 378 9.25 -15.05 65.59
N LYS A 379 10.54 -15.36 65.71
CA LYS A 379 11.56 -14.94 64.74
C LYS A 379 11.26 -15.49 63.36
N ASP A 380 10.98 -16.79 63.28
CA ASP A 380 10.59 -17.47 62.03
C ASP A 380 9.35 -16.81 61.42
N LEU A 381 8.30 -16.57 62.22
CA LEU A 381 7.08 -15.86 61.78
C LEU A 381 7.36 -14.45 61.25
N THR A 382 8.28 -13.70 61.86
CA THR A 382 8.67 -12.36 61.38
C THR A 382 9.49 -12.41 60.09
N GLN A 383 10.38 -13.40 59.94
CA GLN A 383 11.17 -13.58 58.73
C GLN A 383 10.27 -14.05 57.57
N GLU A 384 9.43 -15.05 57.79
CA GLU A 384 8.46 -15.54 56.81
C GLU A 384 7.50 -14.43 56.35
N LYS A 385 7.05 -13.54 57.26
CA LYS A 385 6.26 -12.35 56.89
C LYS A 385 7.05 -11.31 56.09
N LYS A 386 8.35 -11.15 56.33
CA LYS A 386 9.21 -10.25 55.54
C LYS A 386 9.43 -10.81 54.14
N ASP A 387 9.80 -12.08 54.04
CA ASP A 387 9.94 -12.82 52.78
C ASP A 387 8.65 -12.73 51.94
N LEU A 388 7.49 -12.94 52.57
CA LEU A 388 6.19 -12.87 51.89
C LEU A 388 5.95 -11.50 51.24
N ARG A 389 6.25 -10.40 51.95
CA ARG A 389 6.11 -9.03 51.41
C ARG A 389 7.06 -8.81 50.24
N GLU A 390 8.34 -9.13 50.39
CA GLU A 390 9.31 -8.99 49.30
C GLU A 390 8.90 -9.79 48.05
N MET A 391 8.28 -10.96 48.22
CA MET A 391 7.79 -11.78 47.12
C MET A 391 6.50 -11.23 46.51
N GLN A 392 5.60 -10.65 47.30
CA GLN A 392 4.43 -9.91 46.81
C GLN A 392 4.84 -8.66 46.02
N ASP A 393 5.85 -7.91 46.46
CA ASP A 393 6.37 -6.74 45.75
C ASP A 393 7.03 -7.14 44.43
N LYS A 394 7.85 -8.20 44.42
CA LYS A 394 8.44 -8.79 43.20
C LYS A 394 7.36 -9.27 42.22
N LEU A 395 6.31 -9.94 42.71
CA LEU A 395 5.18 -10.35 41.89
C LEU A 395 4.41 -9.14 41.33
N GLY A 396 4.19 -8.09 42.13
CA GLY A 396 3.56 -6.85 41.69
C GLY A 396 4.35 -6.14 40.59
N ALA A 397 5.68 -6.09 40.72
CA ALA A 397 6.57 -5.56 39.70
C ALA A 397 6.55 -6.40 38.40
N SER A 398 6.65 -7.73 38.50
CA SER A 398 6.58 -8.63 37.34
C SER A 398 5.20 -8.59 36.65
N ARG A 399 4.11 -8.45 37.41
CA ARG A 399 2.74 -8.29 36.88
C ARG A 399 2.57 -6.97 36.13
N LYS A 400 3.08 -5.85 36.67
CA LYS A 400 3.12 -4.54 35.97
C LYS A 400 3.90 -4.64 34.66
N LYS A 401 5.08 -5.28 34.66
CA LYS A 401 5.85 -5.54 33.43
C LYS A 401 5.06 -6.38 32.43
N HIS A 402 4.54 -7.53 32.84
CA HIS A 402 3.73 -8.41 31.99
C HIS A 402 2.55 -7.66 31.34
N GLN A 403 1.86 -6.81 32.10
CA GLN A 403 0.75 -6.00 31.58
C GLN A 403 1.21 -4.95 30.57
N LYS A 404 2.35 -4.27 30.80
CA LYS A 404 2.97 -3.35 29.82
C LYS A 404 3.32 -4.07 28.51
N TYR A 405 3.97 -5.24 28.58
CA TYR A 405 4.29 -6.02 27.39
C TYR A 405 3.04 -6.58 26.69
N LYS A 406 2.00 -6.97 27.44
CA LYS A 406 0.73 -7.42 26.85
C LYS A 406 0.05 -6.31 26.04
N LEU A 407 0.02 -5.08 26.55
CA LEU A 407 -0.50 -3.93 25.80
C LEU A 407 0.33 -3.67 24.55
N ARG A 408 1.66 -3.63 24.66
CA ARG A 408 2.55 -3.40 23.51
C ARG A 408 2.47 -4.50 22.45
N ILE A 409 2.22 -5.74 22.85
CA ILE A 409 1.96 -6.84 21.91
C ILE A 409 0.61 -6.64 21.20
N SER A 410 -0.44 -6.18 21.89
CA SER A 410 -1.72 -5.85 21.23
C SER A 410 -1.53 -4.76 20.19
N GLU A 411 -0.90 -3.64 20.55
CA GLU A 411 -0.61 -2.53 19.64
C GLU A 411 0.09 -3.00 18.34
N ILE A 412 1.17 -3.78 18.48
CA ILE A 412 1.91 -4.28 17.32
C ILE A 412 1.11 -5.34 16.54
N GLU A 413 0.30 -6.16 17.21
CA GLU A 413 -0.59 -7.12 16.53
C GLU A 413 -1.75 -6.45 15.80
N ASP A 414 -2.25 -5.31 16.28
CA ASP A 414 -3.26 -4.49 15.61
C ASP A 414 -2.67 -3.83 14.36
N GLN A 415 -1.51 -3.17 14.47
CA GLN A 415 -0.76 -2.63 13.32
C GLN A 415 -0.45 -3.70 12.26
N LEU A 416 -0.07 -4.89 12.71
CA LEU A 416 0.24 -6.02 11.83
C LEU A 416 -1.01 -6.71 11.26
N ARG A 417 -2.20 -6.51 11.85
CA ARG A 417 -3.49 -6.87 11.25
C ARG A 417 -3.86 -5.89 10.14
N GLU A 418 -3.74 -4.58 10.38
CA GLU A 418 -4.01 -3.51 9.40
C GLU A 418 -3.12 -3.68 8.16
N LEU A 419 -1.79 -3.73 8.32
CA LEU A 419 -0.86 -3.92 7.21
C LEU A 419 -1.08 -5.23 6.43
N LYS A 420 -1.59 -6.29 7.08
CA LYS A 420 -1.95 -7.55 6.40
C LYS A 420 -3.28 -7.47 5.66
N ALA A 421 -4.25 -6.70 6.15
CA ALA A 421 -5.48 -6.41 5.43
C ALA A 421 -5.16 -5.61 4.16
N ASP A 422 -4.43 -4.50 4.30
CA ASP A 422 -3.98 -3.65 3.18
C ASP A 422 -3.22 -4.46 2.13
N ARG A 423 -2.30 -5.33 2.55
CA ARG A 423 -1.56 -6.22 1.65
C ARG A 423 -2.48 -7.21 0.92
N HIS A 424 -3.47 -7.80 1.60
CA HIS A 424 -4.41 -8.73 0.96
C HIS A 424 -5.41 -8.04 0.03
N GLU A 425 -5.85 -6.82 0.34
CA GLU A 425 -6.69 -6.02 -0.56
C GLU A 425 -5.91 -5.60 -1.81
N ASN A 426 -4.69 -5.07 -1.65
CA ASN A 426 -3.80 -4.73 -2.76
C ASN A 426 -3.46 -5.95 -3.64
N GLU A 427 -3.16 -7.11 -3.05
CA GLU A 427 -2.89 -8.34 -3.81
C GLU A 427 -4.14 -8.83 -4.57
N ARG A 428 -5.33 -8.68 -3.98
CA ARG A 428 -6.59 -9.05 -4.61
C ARG A 428 -6.94 -8.12 -5.78
N ASP A 429 -6.79 -6.81 -5.61
CA ASP A 429 -7.01 -5.84 -6.68
C ASP A 429 -5.98 -5.98 -7.82
N ALA A 430 -4.70 -6.21 -7.50
CA ALA A 430 -3.67 -6.50 -8.50
C ALA A 430 -4.02 -7.73 -9.34
N ARG A 431 -4.47 -8.83 -8.71
CA ARG A 431 -4.93 -10.04 -9.44
C ARG A 431 -6.17 -9.79 -10.30
N LEU A 432 -7.13 -9.00 -9.81
CA LEU A 432 -8.33 -8.62 -10.58
C LEU A 432 -7.94 -7.75 -11.80
N SER A 433 -7.02 -6.80 -11.61
CA SER A 433 -6.47 -5.94 -12.66
C SER A 433 -5.78 -6.75 -13.76
N GLN A 434 -4.88 -7.67 -13.39
CA GLN A 434 -4.18 -8.56 -14.32
C GLN A 434 -5.12 -9.49 -15.10
N ALA A 435 -6.16 -10.02 -14.44
CA ALA A 435 -7.18 -10.83 -15.09
C ALA A 435 -7.95 -10.03 -16.16
N VAL A 436 -8.32 -8.79 -15.85
CA VAL A 436 -9.03 -7.92 -16.80
C VAL A 436 -8.12 -7.48 -17.96
N GLU A 437 -6.85 -7.19 -17.70
CA GLU A 437 -5.90 -6.89 -18.79
C GLU A 437 -5.71 -8.09 -19.73
N THR A 438 -5.67 -9.31 -19.18
CA THR A 438 -5.63 -10.54 -19.97
C THR A 438 -6.90 -10.71 -20.81
N LEU A 439 -8.08 -10.42 -20.25
CA LEU A 439 -9.34 -10.42 -20.99
C LEU A 439 -9.35 -9.38 -22.12
N LYS A 440 -8.85 -8.15 -21.89
CA LYS A 440 -8.71 -7.12 -22.95
C LYS A 440 -7.82 -7.56 -24.11
N ARG A 441 -6.77 -8.34 -23.84
CA ARG A 441 -5.85 -8.86 -24.87
C ARG A 441 -6.46 -10.00 -25.68
N LEU A 442 -7.31 -10.83 -25.07
CA LEU A 442 -7.95 -11.98 -25.72
C LEU A 442 -9.25 -11.63 -26.44
N PHE A 443 -10.03 -10.69 -25.91
CA PHE A 443 -11.36 -10.32 -26.40
C PHE A 443 -11.43 -8.81 -26.67
N PRO A 444 -11.39 -8.36 -27.94
CA PRO A 444 -11.31 -6.93 -28.27
C PRO A 444 -12.56 -6.12 -27.86
N GLY A 445 -13.70 -6.78 -27.63
CA GLY A 445 -14.93 -6.18 -27.09
C GLY A 445 -14.94 -5.95 -25.57
N VAL A 446 -13.79 -6.04 -24.89
CA VAL A 446 -13.66 -5.76 -23.44
C VAL A 446 -13.07 -4.36 -23.25
N HIS A 447 -13.83 -3.44 -22.66
CA HIS A 447 -13.40 -2.06 -22.47
C HIS A 447 -12.61 -1.85 -21.16
N GLY A 448 -12.95 -2.59 -20.10
CA GLY A 448 -12.23 -2.56 -18.81
C GLY A 448 -13.15 -2.40 -17.60
N ARG A 449 -12.55 -2.22 -16.41
CA ARG A 449 -13.33 -2.02 -15.17
C ARG A 449 -13.87 -0.61 -15.04
N MET A 450 -14.96 -0.47 -14.30
CA MET A 450 -15.56 0.83 -13.98
C MET A 450 -14.56 1.78 -13.30
N THR A 451 -13.71 1.27 -12.39
CA THR A 451 -12.59 2.01 -11.76
C THR A 451 -11.61 2.66 -12.76
N GLU A 452 -11.33 2.01 -13.89
CA GLU A 452 -10.43 2.52 -14.93
C GLU A 452 -11.13 3.52 -15.85
N LEU A 453 -12.41 3.28 -16.11
CA LEU A 453 -13.23 4.01 -17.08
C LEU A 453 -13.87 5.28 -16.51
N CYS A 454 -13.92 5.43 -15.18
CA CYS A 454 -14.70 6.46 -14.51
C CYS A 454 -13.83 7.27 -13.55
N ARG A 455 -13.73 8.59 -13.77
CA ARG A 455 -12.94 9.48 -12.90
C ARG A 455 -13.81 10.61 -12.33
N PRO A 456 -13.94 10.72 -11.00
CA PRO A 456 -14.61 11.87 -10.40
C PRO A 456 -13.90 13.18 -10.77
N THR A 457 -14.68 14.19 -11.16
CA THR A 457 -14.23 15.53 -11.56
C THR A 457 -13.40 16.27 -10.50
N GLN A 458 -13.60 15.94 -9.21
CA GLN A 458 -12.89 16.54 -8.08
C GLN A 458 -12.67 15.47 -7.00
N LYS A 459 -11.46 15.38 -6.42
CA LYS A 459 -11.10 14.37 -5.41
C LYS A 459 -12.07 14.27 -4.22
N LYS A 460 -12.71 15.37 -3.83
CA LYS A 460 -13.67 15.43 -2.72
C LYS A 460 -14.91 14.53 -2.90
N TYR A 461 -15.19 14.11 -4.13
CA TYR A 461 -16.32 13.24 -4.45
C TYR A 461 -15.95 11.77 -4.58
N ASN A 462 -14.67 11.39 -4.47
CA ASN A 462 -14.22 10.00 -4.64
C ASN A 462 -14.99 9.04 -3.73
N LEU A 463 -15.10 9.36 -2.43
CA LEU A 463 -15.83 8.52 -1.46
C LEU A 463 -17.30 8.37 -1.83
N ALA A 464 -17.97 9.49 -2.19
CA ALA A 464 -19.38 9.47 -2.58
C ALA A 464 -19.63 8.65 -3.86
N VAL A 465 -18.73 8.72 -4.85
CA VAL A 465 -18.80 7.92 -6.08
C VAL A 465 -18.58 6.43 -5.79
N THR A 466 -17.56 6.07 -5.00
CA THR A 466 -17.31 4.67 -4.61
C THR A 466 -18.50 4.07 -3.86
N VAL A 467 -19.10 4.81 -2.93
CA VAL A 467 -20.29 4.37 -2.18
C VAL A 467 -21.51 4.22 -3.11
N ALA A 468 -21.73 5.18 -4.02
CA ALA A 468 -22.88 5.16 -4.94
C ALA A 468 -22.82 4.04 -5.99
N MET A 469 -21.62 3.67 -6.46
CA MET A 469 -21.43 2.60 -7.44
C MET A 469 -21.24 1.22 -6.79
N GLY A 470 -20.71 1.16 -5.56
CA GLY A 470 -20.61 -0.05 -4.74
C GLY A 470 -20.01 -1.24 -5.49
N LYS A 471 -20.75 -2.36 -5.52
CA LYS A 471 -20.36 -3.61 -6.22
C LYS A 471 -20.07 -3.46 -7.72
N PHE A 472 -20.50 -2.36 -8.35
CA PHE A 472 -20.26 -2.10 -9.77
C PHE A 472 -18.95 -1.34 -10.05
N MET A 473 -18.20 -0.91 -9.03
CA MET A 473 -16.85 -0.36 -9.21
C MET A 473 -15.88 -1.36 -9.86
N ASP A 474 -15.96 -2.64 -9.46
CA ASP A 474 -15.14 -3.72 -10.00
C ASP A 474 -15.76 -4.41 -11.23
N ALA A 475 -16.91 -3.92 -11.72
CA ALA A 475 -17.58 -4.53 -12.86
C ALA A 475 -16.85 -4.20 -14.18
N VAL A 476 -16.74 -5.21 -15.04
CA VAL A 476 -16.07 -5.13 -16.35
C VAL A 476 -17.09 -4.78 -17.42
N VAL A 477 -16.86 -3.67 -18.13
CA VAL A 477 -17.70 -3.25 -19.26
C VAL A 477 -17.26 -3.98 -20.52
N VAL A 478 -18.22 -4.59 -21.22
CA VAL A 478 -18.03 -5.29 -22.49
C VAL A 478 -19.02 -4.78 -23.53
N GLU A 479 -18.72 -4.99 -24.80
CA GLU A 479 -19.58 -4.57 -25.92
C GLU A 479 -20.88 -5.40 -25.93
N ASP A 480 -20.73 -6.73 -26.01
CA ASP A 480 -21.84 -7.67 -26.23
C ASP A 480 -22.03 -8.69 -25.11
N GLU A 481 -23.26 -9.20 -24.99
CA GLU A 481 -23.56 -10.34 -24.11
C GLU A 481 -22.80 -11.61 -24.52
N HIS A 482 -22.47 -11.78 -25.81
CA HIS A 482 -21.64 -12.88 -26.29
C HIS A 482 -20.23 -12.81 -25.70
N THR A 483 -19.55 -11.66 -25.85
CA THR A 483 -18.22 -11.40 -25.30
C THR A 483 -18.21 -11.58 -23.79
N GLY A 484 -19.26 -11.14 -23.09
CA GLY A 484 -19.42 -11.37 -21.66
C GLY A 484 -19.48 -12.86 -21.29
N LYS A 485 -20.23 -13.68 -22.04
CA LYS A 485 -20.30 -15.15 -21.84
C LYS A 485 -18.96 -15.82 -22.10
N GLU A 486 -18.21 -15.40 -23.12
CA GLU A 486 -16.88 -15.92 -23.41
C GLU A 486 -15.86 -15.56 -22.32
N CYS A 487 -15.89 -14.32 -21.83
CA CYS A 487 -15.06 -13.89 -20.68
C CYS A 487 -15.37 -14.71 -19.42
N ILE A 488 -16.66 -14.96 -19.12
CA ILE A 488 -17.07 -15.80 -17.98
C ILE A 488 -16.60 -17.25 -18.16
N LYS A 489 -16.65 -17.79 -19.38
CA LYS A 489 -16.14 -19.13 -19.69
C LYS A 489 -14.63 -19.21 -19.46
N TYR A 490 -13.87 -18.23 -19.96
CA TYR A 490 -12.43 -18.13 -19.74
C TYR A 490 -12.05 -18.02 -18.26
N LEU A 491 -12.73 -17.15 -17.48
CA LEU A 491 -12.49 -17.04 -16.03
C LEU A 491 -12.73 -18.37 -15.30
N LYS A 492 -13.76 -19.14 -15.69
CA LYS A 492 -14.03 -20.48 -15.12
C LYS A 492 -12.95 -21.50 -15.49
N GLU A 493 -12.49 -21.51 -16.74
CA GLU A 493 -11.41 -22.40 -17.21
C GLU A 493 -10.09 -22.12 -16.49
N GLN A 494 -9.74 -20.85 -16.29
CA GLN A 494 -8.56 -20.41 -15.55
C GLN A 494 -8.72 -20.43 -14.01
N ARG A 495 -9.88 -20.86 -13.49
CA ARG A 495 -10.24 -20.87 -12.06
C ARG A 495 -10.06 -19.51 -11.36
N LEU A 496 -10.27 -18.42 -12.10
CA LEU A 496 -10.19 -17.06 -11.59
C LEU A 496 -11.48 -16.66 -10.85
N PRO A 497 -11.42 -15.65 -9.95
CA PRO A 497 -12.61 -15.19 -9.22
C PRO A 497 -13.73 -14.74 -10.15
N PRO A 498 -15.01 -15.00 -9.81
CA PRO A 498 -16.14 -14.52 -10.61
C PRO A 498 -16.19 -12.99 -10.60
N GLN A 499 -16.31 -12.40 -11.78
CA GLN A 499 -16.46 -10.95 -11.98
C GLN A 499 -17.85 -10.62 -12.55
N THR A 500 -18.33 -9.40 -12.28
CA THR A 500 -19.56 -8.88 -12.87
C THR A 500 -19.25 -8.27 -14.22
N PHE A 501 -19.92 -8.72 -15.29
CA PHE A 501 -19.79 -8.15 -16.63
C PHE A 501 -21.03 -7.33 -16.98
N ILE A 502 -20.84 -6.17 -17.62
CA ILE A 502 -21.93 -5.29 -18.05
C ILE A 502 -21.85 -5.09 -19.58
N PRO A 503 -22.74 -5.72 -20.35
CA PRO A 503 -22.80 -5.57 -21.80
C PRO A 503 -23.45 -4.24 -22.22
N LEU A 504 -22.77 -3.47 -23.05
CA LEU A 504 -23.24 -2.18 -23.58
C LEU A 504 -24.52 -2.31 -24.40
N GLN A 505 -24.61 -3.31 -25.28
CA GLN A 505 -25.73 -3.44 -26.21
C GLN A 505 -27.05 -3.93 -25.55
N SER A 506 -26.98 -4.68 -24.44
CA SER A 506 -28.16 -5.32 -23.83
C SER A 506 -28.54 -4.81 -22.43
N VAL A 507 -27.77 -3.90 -21.83
CA VAL A 507 -28.14 -3.30 -20.53
C VAL A 507 -29.40 -2.43 -20.68
N ARG A 508 -30.40 -2.68 -19.82
CA ARG A 508 -31.60 -1.83 -19.73
C ARG A 508 -31.32 -0.64 -18.82
N VAL A 509 -31.68 0.54 -19.29
CA VAL A 509 -31.35 1.81 -18.64
C VAL A 509 -32.60 2.62 -18.38
N LYS A 510 -32.78 3.06 -17.14
CA LYS A 510 -33.83 4.03 -16.77
C LYS A 510 -33.36 5.43 -17.15
N PRO A 511 -34.16 6.24 -17.88
CA PRO A 511 -33.80 7.63 -18.19
C PRO A 511 -33.48 8.43 -16.92
N ILE A 512 -32.47 9.30 -16.99
CA ILE A 512 -32.12 10.18 -15.88
C ILE A 512 -33.28 11.15 -15.64
N VAL A 513 -33.76 11.22 -14.40
CA VAL A 513 -34.81 12.17 -14.01
C VAL A 513 -34.20 13.57 -13.90
N GLU A 514 -34.27 14.35 -14.97
CA GLU A 514 -33.65 15.69 -15.05
C GLU A 514 -34.14 16.66 -13.96
N LYS A 515 -35.36 16.48 -13.43
CA LYS A 515 -35.91 17.24 -12.30
C LYS A 515 -35.07 17.13 -11.01
N LEU A 516 -34.23 16.10 -10.88
CA LEU A 516 -33.30 15.97 -9.75
C LEU A 516 -32.10 16.93 -9.85
N ARG A 517 -31.84 17.53 -11.03
CA ARG A 517 -30.83 18.61 -11.20
C ARG A 517 -31.30 19.95 -10.63
N THR A 518 -32.61 20.13 -10.43
CA THR A 518 -33.21 21.34 -9.86
C THR A 518 -33.45 21.27 -8.36
N LEU A 519 -33.00 20.21 -7.69
CA LEU A 519 -32.86 20.15 -6.23
C LEU A 519 -31.74 21.12 -5.81
N GLY A 520 -32.11 22.38 -5.55
CA GLY A 520 -31.16 23.44 -5.23
C GLY A 520 -30.38 23.21 -3.93
N GLY A 521 -29.19 23.80 -3.84
CA GLY A 521 -28.28 23.68 -2.69
C GLY A 521 -26.89 23.19 -3.11
N THR A 522 -26.27 22.37 -2.27
CA THR A 522 -24.97 21.72 -2.54
C THR A 522 -25.08 20.37 -3.23
N ALA A 523 -26.29 19.79 -3.30
CA ALA A 523 -26.55 18.50 -3.93
C ALA A 523 -26.31 18.54 -5.45
N LYS A 524 -25.74 17.46 -5.99
CA LYS A 524 -25.51 17.24 -7.43
C LYS A 524 -25.70 15.77 -7.76
N LEU A 525 -26.22 15.47 -8.94
CA LEU A 525 -26.29 14.09 -9.41
C LEU A 525 -24.88 13.51 -9.54
N VAL A 526 -24.67 12.30 -9.01
CA VAL A 526 -23.41 11.53 -9.13
C VAL A 526 -22.94 11.44 -10.59
N PHE A 527 -23.89 11.31 -11.53
CA PHE A 527 -23.67 11.33 -12.98
C PHE A 527 -22.95 12.59 -13.51
N ASP A 528 -23.23 13.77 -12.94
CA ASP A 528 -22.63 15.04 -13.35
C ASP A 528 -21.23 15.28 -12.76
N VAL A 529 -20.86 14.42 -11.82
CA VAL A 529 -19.65 14.52 -11.01
C VAL A 529 -18.57 13.53 -11.50
N ILE A 530 -18.90 12.65 -12.44
CA ILE A 530 -18.03 11.61 -13.01
C ILE A 530 -17.75 11.90 -14.49
N GLN A 531 -16.48 11.82 -14.89
CA GLN A 531 -16.05 11.77 -16.28
C GLN A 531 -15.94 10.32 -16.74
N TYR A 532 -16.51 10.00 -17.90
CA TYR A 532 -16.49 8.69 -18.53
C TYR A 532 -16.39 8.82 -20.06
N PRO A 533 -15.83 7.83 -20.79
CA PRO A 533 -15.80 7.82 -22.26
C PRO A 533 -17.20 7.82 -22.89
N PHE A 534 -17.34 8.49 -24.04
CA PHE A 534 -18.62 8.62 -24.77
C PHE A 534 -19.34 7.30 -25.02
N LEU A 535 -18.59 6.22 -25.27
CA LEU A 535 -19.09 4.86 -25.48
C LEU A 535 -19.92 4.30 -24.29
N ILE A 536 -19.63 4.71 -23.06
CA ILE A 536 -20.19 4.13 -21.83
C ILE A 536 -21.37 4.97 -21.27
N ARG A 537 -21.66 6.10 -21.91
CA ARG A 537 -22.79 6.99 -21.59
C ARG A 537 -24.14 6.29 -21.38
N PRO A 538 -24.50 5.19 -22.10
CA PRO A 538 -25.76 4.51 -21.84
C PRO A 538 -25.84 3.86 -20.45
N ILE A 539 -24.78 3.23 -19.95
CA ILE A 539 -24.87 2.31 -18.79
C ILE A 539 -25.09 3.04 -17.46
N PHE A 540 -24.49 4.22 -17.33
CA PHE A 540 -24.31 4.92 -16.05
C PHE A 540 -25.57 5.16 -15.19
N PRO A 541 -26.75 5.49 -15.76
CA PRO A 541 -27.96 5.70 -14.97
C PRO A 541 -28.48 4.42 -14.28
N THR A 542 -28.09 3.23 -14.73
CA THR A 542 -28.46 1.97 -14.08
C THR A 542 -27.56 1.64 -12.89
N LEU A 543 -26.27 2.01 -12.95
CA LEU A 543 -25.25 1.62 -11.97
C LEU A 543 -25.23 2.48 -10.70
N THR A 544 -25.97 3.59 -10.71
CA THR A 544 -26.05 4.56 -9.60
C THR A 544 -27.36 4.45 -8.81
N ILE A 545 -28.22 3.48 -9.15
CA ILE A 545 -29.45 3.18 -8.43
C ILE A 545 -29.26 1.83 -7.71
N PRO A 546 -29.22 1.78 -6.37
CA PRO A 546 -29.11 0.51 -5.66
C PRO A 546 -30.40 -0.31 -5.80
N GLU A 547 -30.34 -1.41 -6.54
CA GLU A 547 -31.36 -2.47 -6.47
C GLU A 547 -31.28 -3.18 -5.11
N GLY A 548 -31.96 -2.62 -4.11
CA GLY A 548 -31.87 -3.12 -2.73
C GLY A 548 -32.58 -2.29 -1.66
N ALA A 549 -33.67 -1.60 -1.99
CA ALA A 549 -34.54 -0.96 -1.00
C ALA A 549 -35.98 -1.50 -1.14
N PRO A 550 -36.47 -2.37 -0.24
CA PRO A 550 -37.90 -2.63 -0.14
C PRO A 550 -38.60 -1.35 0.31
N GLY A 551 -39.86 -1.16 -0.10
CA GLY A 551 -40.56 0.12 0.05
C GLY A 551 -40.59 0.64 1.49
N GLY A 552 -40.12 1.87 1.67
CA GLY A 552 -40.10 2.61 2.92
C GLY A 552 -39.39 3.95 2.72
N ASP A 553 -40.02 5.04 3.14
CA ASP A 553 -39.51 6.40 2.91
C ASP A 553 -38.14 6.62 3.52
N LEU A 554 -37.15 6.89 2.66
CA LEU A 554 -35.88 7.51 3.04
C LEU A 554 -35.30 8.23 1.83
N GLN A 555 -35.75 9.48 1.63
CA GLN A 555 -34.97 10.47 0.92
C GLN A 555 -33.66 10.66 1.69
N LEU A 556 -32.52 10.41 1.05
CA LEU A 556 -31.21 10.84 1.55
C LEU A 556 -30.67 11.95 0.66
N LEU A 557 -30.18 12.99 1.34
CA LEU A 557 -29.58 14.23 0.85
C LEU A 557 -28.21 14.00 0.19
#